data_AF-A0A2P7YTI9-F1
#
_entry.id   AF-A0A2P7YTI9-F1
#
_cell.length_a   1.000
_cell.length_b   1.000
_cell.length_c   1.000
_cell.angle_alpha   90.00
_cell.angle_beta   90.00
_cell.angle_gamma   90.00
#
_symmetry.space_group_name_H-M   'P 1'
#
loop_
_entity.id
_entity.type
_entity.pdbx_description
1 polymer ?
#
loop_
_entity_poly.entity_id
_entity_poly.type
_entity_poly.pdbx_seq_one_letter_code
_entity_poly.pdbx_strand_id
1 'polypeptide(L)'
;MNPSRIFLFLHGSRLCVPTFRKGNFVLSALRYVKDVDDFQDKIDRETPEKQLATKLMEGIAERKELLQLLSLFHGELARIGITPESKHHEPTLGLIWRYRVAYLTKLARVHNIFWDSCQQEGLSERSHKLGFHPKHIGVLDPVHYKEHYEQLQLGQLGEVVFRDVEVIGKGLISK
;
A
#
# COMPACT_ATOMS: atom_id res chain seq x y z
N MET A 1 -3.52 2.16 36.12
CA MET A 1 -3.24 1.86 34.69
C MET A 1 -4.44 2.30 33.89
N ASN A 2 -4.24 3.26 32.97
CA ASN A 2 -5.29 4.05 32.34
C ASN A 2 -5.61 3.48 30.94
N PRO A 3 -6.81 2.91 30.67
CA PRO A 3 -7.16 2.39 29.36
C PRO A 3 -8.05 3.42 28.64
N SER A 4 -7.46 4.55 28.25
CA SER A 4 -8.17 5.59 27.52
C SER A 4 -7.30 6.05 26.37
N ARG A 5 -7.49 5.44 25.19
CA ARG A 5 -7.28 6.02 23.85
C ARG A 5 -7.46 4.94 22.79
N ILE A 6 -8.71 4.69 22.40
CA ILE A 6 -9.04 4.29 21.03
C ILE A 6 -10.11 5.28 20.59
N PHE A 7 -9.64 6.38 19.98
CA PHE A 7 -10.49 7.26 19.20
C PHE A 7 -10.48 6.70 17.79
N LEU A 8 -11.63 6.30 17.27
CA LEU A 8 -11.99 6.52 15.87
C LEU A 8 -13.53 6.48 15.77
N PHE A 9 -14.09 7.67 15.62
CA PHE A 9 -15.50 7.90 15.30
C PHE A 9 -15.77 7.40 13.88
N LEU A 10 -16.74 6.50 13.74
CA LEU A 10 -17.41 6.23 12.46
C LEU A 10 -18.88 6.62 12.60
N HIS A 11 -19.22 7.81 12.09
CA HIS A 11 -20.60 8.14 11.75
C HIS A 11 -20.98 7.37 10.49
N GLY A 12 -22.07 6.62 10.55
CA GLY A 12 -22.83 6.23 9.36
C GLY A 12 -22.41 4.92 8.70
N SER A 13 -22.44 3.79 9.42
CA SER A 13 -22.84 2.46 8.94
C SER A 13 -22.87 1.50 10.12
N ARG A 14 -23.95 0.73 10.29
CA ARG A 14 -24.10 -0.24 11.40
C ARG A 14 -23.15 -1.44 11.21
N LEU A 15 -21.85 -1.25 11.38
CA LEU A 15 -20.89 -2.33 11.55
C LEU A 15 -20.86 -2.71 13.04
N CYS A 16 -21.17 -3.97 13.33
CA CYS A 16 -21.18 -4.48 14.69
C CYS A 16 -19.73 -4.68 15.15
N VAL A 17 -19.22 -3.73 15.93
CA VAL A 17 -17.85 -3.76 16.46
C VAL A 17 -17.69 -4.98 17.38
N PRO A 18 -16.61 -5.79 17.23
CA PRO A 18 -16.40 -6.95 18.08
C PRO A 18 -16.27 -6.52 19.56
N THR A 19 -16.99 -7.22 20.45
CA THR A 19 -17.02 -6.91 21.89
C THR A 19 -16.35 -8.04 22.68
N PHE A 20 -15.40 -7.69 23.54
CA PHE A 20 -14.73 -8.67 24.40
C PHE A 20 -15.69 -9.21 25.47
N ARG A 21 -15.95 -10.52 25.47
CA ARG A 21 -16.75 -11.18 26.52
C ARG A 21 -15.85 -11.67 27.65
N LYS A 22 -16.10 -11.19 28.88
CA LYS A 22 -15.49 -11.67 30.13
C LYS A 22 -15.90 -13.14 30.40
N GLY A 23 -15.11 -14.08 29.89
CA GLY A 23 -15.21 -15.52 30.16
C GLY A 23 -13.82 -16.11 30.37
N ASN A 24 -13.59 -17.38 30.02
CA ASN A 24 -12.26 -18.02 30.08
C ASN A 24 -11.21 -17.16 29.35
N PHE A 25 -10.39 -16.46 30.13
CA PHE A 25 -9.65 -15.27 29.71
C PHE A 25 -8.74 -15.49 28.49
N VAL A 26 -8.10 -16.65 28.41
CA VAL A 26 -7.19 -17.02 27.31
C VAL A 26 -7.96 -17.35 26.04
N LEU A 27 -9.04 -18.15 26.14
CA LEU A 27 -9.88 -18.48 24.98
C LEU A 27 -10.63 -17.26 24.44
N SER A 28 -11.09 -16.38 25.34
CA SER A 28 -11.79 -15.15 24.96
C SER A 28 -10.84 -14.12 24.35
N ALA A 29 -9.59 -14.05 24.80
CA ALA A 29 -8.56 -13.21 24.18
C ALA A 29 -8.18 -13.71 22.78
N LEU A 30 -7.91 -15.01 22.62
CA LEU A 30 -7.58 -15.60 21.31
C LEU A 30 -8.72 -15.47 20.30
N ARG A 31 -9.97 -15.68 20.75
CA ARG A 31 -11.16 -15.50 19.92
C ARG A 31 -11.36 -14.03 19.55
N TYR A 32 -11.16 -13.12 20.48
CA TYR A 32 -11.27 -11.69 20.20
C TYR A 32 -10.21 -11.20 19.21
N VAL A 33 -8.96 -11.63 19.35
CA VAL A 33 -7.90 -11.34 18.37
C VAL A 33 -8.30 -11.83 16.98
N LYS A 34 -8.76 -13.08 16.88
CA LYS A 34 -9.26 -13.62 15.62
C LYS A 34 -10.45 -12.84 15.07
N ASP A 35 -11.42 -12.48 15.91
CA ASP A 35 -12.61 -11.72 15.50
C ASP A 35 -12.24 -10.29 15.04
N VAL A 36 -11.20 -9.68 15.64
CA VAL A 36 -10.62 -8.40 15.21
C VAL A 36 -9.89 -8.55 13.87
N ASP A 37 -9.07 -9.60 13.71
CA ASP A 37 -8.39 -9.90 12.45
C ASP A 37 -9.40 -10.12 11.31
N ASP A 38 -10.43 -10.95 11.55
CA ASP A 38 -11.50 -11.25 10.58
C ASP A 38 -12.33 -9.99 10.25
N PHE A 39 -12.58 -9.12 11.24
CA PHE A 39 -13.26 -7.84 11.03
C PHE A 39 -12.41 -6.87 10.23
N GLN A 40 -11.10 -6.84 10.49
CA GLN A 40 -10.17 -6.01 9.77
C GLN A 40 -10.07 -6.45 8.30
N ASP A 41 -9.91 -7.75 8.05
CA ASP A 41 -9.94 -8.35 6.72
C ASP A 41 -11.22 -8.03 5.94
N LYS A 42 -12.35 -7.92 6.63
CA LYS A 42 -13.64 -7.60 6.02
C LYS A 42 -13.74 -6.13 5.61
N ILE A 43 -13.32 -5.21 6.49
CA ILE A 43 -13.20 -3.79 6.14
C ILE A 43 -12.28 -3.62 4.93
N ASP A 44 -11.27 -4.47 4.78
CA ASP A 44 -10.24 -4.32 3.75
C ASP A 44 -10.71 -4.75 2.38
N ARG A 45 -11.56 -5.77 2.31
CA ARG A 45 -12.24 -6.16 1.07
C ARG A 45 -13.28 -5.14 0.65
N GLU A 46 -13.88 -4.44 1.61
CA GLU A 46 -14.98 -3.49 1.36
C GLU A 46 -14.47 -2.06 1.12
N THR A 47 -13.26 -1.71 1.58
CA THR A 47 -12.68 -0.37 1.38
C THR A 47 -12.08 -0.24 -0.03
N PRO A 48 -12.53 0.72 -0.84
CA PRO A 48 -11.98 0.94 -2.18
C PRO A 48 -10.48 1.24 -2.14
N GLU A 49 -9.69 0.60 -3.00
CA GLU A 49 -8.23 0.82 -3.10
C GLU A 49 -7.86 2.29 -3.27
N LYS A 50 -8.67 3.05 -4.00
CA LYS A 50 -8.50 4.51 -4.17
C LYS A 50 -8.49 5.25 -2.83
N GLN A 51 -9.36 4.88 -1.88
CA GLN A 51 -9.41 5.52 -0.57
C GLN A 51 -8.18 5.16 0.27
N LEU A 52 -7.70 3.92 0.16
CA LEU A 52 -6.45 3.50 0.81
C LEU A 52 -5.24 4.24 0.22
N ALA A 53 -5.22 4.44 -1.09
CA ALA A 53 -4.17 5.20 -1.76
C ALA A 53 -4.15 6.68 -1.32
N THR A 54 -5.32 7.31 -1.18
CA THR A 54 -5.41 8.68 -0.63
C THR A 54 -4.86 8.76 0.79
N LYS A 55 -5.28 7.86 1.69
CA LYS A 55 -4.76 7.81 3.07
C LYS A 55 -3.26 7.53 3.10
N LEU A 56 -2.78 6.66 2.21
CA LEU A 56 -1.35 6.38 2.09
C LEU A 56 -0.59 7.64 1.69
N MET A 57 -1.06 8.39 0.69
CA MET A 57 -0.43 9.65 0.28
C MET A 57 -0.37 10.66 1.42
N GLU A 58 -1.46 10.84 2.17
CA GLU A 58 -1.47 11.69 3.37
C GLU A 58 -0.42 11.23 4.40
N GLY A 59 -0.28 9.92 4.61
CA GLY A 59 0.68 9.36 5.57
C GLY A 59 2.15 9.43 5.14
N ILE A 60 2.43 9.48 3.83
CA ILE A 60 3.80 9.50 3.29
C ILE A 60 4.25 10.85 2.74
N ALA A 61 3.39 11.88 2.72
CA ALA A 61 3.66 13.16 2.05
C ALA A 61 4.97 13.86 2.47
N GLU A 62 5.41 13.67 3.72
CA GLU A 62 6.65 14.25 4.24
C GLU A 62 7.82 13.24 4.30
N ARG A 63 7.57 11.98 3.93
CA ARG A 63 8.49 10.85 4.11
C ARG A 63 9.22 10.56 2.80
N LYS A 64 10.34 11.25 2.62
CA LYS A 64 11.12 11.25 1.37
C LYS A 64 11.49 9.86 0.86
N GLU A 65 11.87 8.93 1.74
CA GLU A 65 12.23 7.56 1.35
C GLU A 65 11.04 6.77 0.80
N LEU A 66 9.86 6.89 1.43
CA LEU A 66 8.64 6.24 0.97
C LEU A 66 8.14 6.85 -0.34
N LEU A 67 8.24 8.17 -0.49
CA LEU A 67 7.95 8.84 -1.76
C LEU A 67 8.88 8.38 -2.88
N GLN A 68 10.17 8.24 -2.58
CA GLN A 68 11.15 7.74 -3.54
C GLN A 68 10.88 6.27 -3.92
N LEU A 69 10.51 5.42 -2.97
CA LEU A 69 10.12 4.03 -3.23
C LEU A 69 8.85 3.93 -4.09
N LEU A 70 7.83 4.74 -3.80
CA LEU A 70 6.60 4.81 -4.60
C LEU A 70 6.91 5.28 -6.02
N SER A 71 7.71 6.34 -6.16
CA SER A 71 8.15 6.85 -7.46
C SER A 71 8.93 5.80 -8.26
N LEU A 72 9.85 5.08 -7.62
CA LEU A 72 10.58 3.97 -8.25
C LEU A 72 9.65 2.86 -8.72
N PHE A 73 8.68 2.46 -7.89
CA PHE A 73 7.70 1.44 -8.25
C PHE A 73 6.87 1.85 -9.47
N HIS A 74 6.36 3.08 -9.48
CA HIS A 74 5.64 3.67 -10.62
C HIS A 74 6.53 3.76 -11.87
N GLY A 75 7.80 4.13 -11.73
CA GLY A 75 8.75 4.18 -12.83
C GLY A 75 8.99 2.83 -13.49
N GLU A 76 9.06 1.75 -12.70
CA GLU A 76 9.16 0.38 -13.25
C GLU A 76 7.88 -0.06 -13.98
N LEU A 77 6.70 0.31 -13.46
CA LEU A 77 5.42 0.08 -14.14
C LEU A 77 5.35 0.88 -15.45
N ALA A 78 5.79 2.14 -15.45
CA ALA A 78 5.79 3.00 -16.62
C ALA A 78 6.66 2.43 -17.75
N ARG A 79 7.81 1.82 -17.43
CA ARG A 79 8.70 1.17 -18.42
C ARG A 79 8.03 0.03 -19.19
N ILE A 80 7.06 -0.64 -18.60
CA ILE A 80 6.29 -1.70 -19.27
C ILE A 80 4.96 -1.19 -19.85
N GLY A 81 4.70 0.13 -19.78
CA GLY A 81 3.52 0.79 -20.32
C GLY A 81 2.33 0.87 -19.36
N ILE A 82 2.56 0.71 -18.06
CA ILE A 82 1.54 0.88 -17.02
C ILE A 82 1.70 2.26 -16.38
N THR A 83 0.78 3.16 -16.69
CA THR A 83 0.70 4.54 -16.20
C THR A 83 -0.72 4.84 -15.72
N PRO A 84 -1.01 6.00 -15.09
CA PRO A 84 -2.35 6.31 -14.60
C PRO A 84 -3.43 6.34 -15.69
N GLU A 85 -3.04 6.57 -16.95
CA GLU A 85 -3.93 6.60 -18.11
C GLU A 85 -3.98 5.28 -18.88
N SER A 86 -3.16 4.30 -18.49
CA SER A 86 -3.10 3.01 -19.17
C SER A 86 -4.33 2.15 -18.85
N LYS A 87 -4.93 1.54 -19.88
CA LYS A 87 -6.04 0.57 -19.73
C LYS A 87 -5.52 -0.85 -19.45
N HIS A 88 -4.65 -1.00 -18.46
CA HIS A 88 -4.06 -2.31 -18.12
C HIS A 88 -5.04 -3.24 -17.38
N HIS A 89 -6.28 -2.79 -17.16
CA HIS A 89 -7.39 -3.57 -16.62
C HIS A 89 -7.89 -4.66 -17.60
N GLU A 90 -7.52 -4.57 -18.88
CA GLU A 90 -7.68 -5.60 -19.89
C GLU A 90 -6.35 -5.81 -20.62
N PRO A 91 -5.35 -6.41 -19.95
CA PRO A 91 -4.00 -6.44 -20.45
C PRO A 91 -3.88 -7.45 -21.60
N THR A 92 -3.17 -7.07 -22.65
CA THR A 92 -2.77 -7.99 -23.70
C THR A 92 -1.80 -9.05 -23.16
N LEU A 93 -1.70 -10.20 -23.82
CA LEU A 93 -0.72 -11.24 -23.46
C LEU A 93 0.71 -10.70 -23.35
N GLY A 94 1.09 -9.78 -24.25
CA GLY A 94 2.41 -9.13 -24.22
C GLY A 94 2.62 -8.24 -23.00
N LEU A 95 1.58 -7.54 -22.52
CA LEU A 95 1.67 -6.78 -21.27
C LEU A 95 1.77 -7.69 -20.05
N ILE A 96 1.02 -8.79 -20.02
CA ILE A 96 1.09 -9.79 -18.94
C ILE A 96 2.51 -10.34 -18.81
N TRP A 97 3.15 -10.70 -19.93
CA TRP A 97 4.52 -11.21 -19.90
C TRP A 97 5.53 -10.17 -19.45
N ARG A 98 5.46 -8.94 -19.97
CA ARG A 98 6.35 -7.85 -19.52
C ARG A 98 6.19 -7.57 -18.03
N TYR A 99 4.95 -7.60 -17.52
CA TYR A 99 4.67 -7.47 -16.10
C TYR A 99 5.28 -8.60 -15.28
N ARG A 100 5.14 -9.86 -15.71
CA ARG A 100 5.74 -11.01 -15.01
C ARG A 100 7.26 -10.93 -14.96
N VAL A 101 7.90 -10.53 -16.05
CA VAL A 101 9.35 -10.31 -16.07
C VAL A 101 9.71 -9.19 -15.09
N ALA A 102 9.04 -8.04 -15.15
CA ALA A 102 9.26 -6.93 -14.22
C ALA A 102 8.97 -7.30 -12.74
N TYR A 103 7.99 -8.17 -12.50
CA TYR A 103 7.65 -8.73 -11.19
C TYR A 103 8.85 -9.47 -10.60
N LEU A 104 9.42 -10.40 -11.37
CA LEU A 104 10.52 -11.24 -10.92
C LEU A 104 11.83 -10.46 -10.78
N THR A 105 12.05 -9.45 -11.62
CA THR A 105 13.31 -8.68 -11.58
C THR A 105 13.28 -7.61 -10.48
N LYS A 106 12.20 -6.83 -10.37
CA LYS A 106 12.24 -5.59 -9.57
C LYS A 106 10.95 -5.22 -8.85
N LEU A 107 9.77 -5.32 -9.47
CA LEU A 107 8.52 -4.81 -8.88
C LEU A 107 8.22 -5.47 -7.54
N ALA A 108 8.34 -6.80 -7.42
CA ALA A 108 8.06 -7.50 -6.17
C ALA A 108 8.99 -7.04 -5.03
N ARG A 109 10.28 -6.81 -5.35
CA ARG A 109 11.25 -6.33 -4.37
C ARG A 109 10.94 -4.91 -3.90
N VAL A 110 10.72 -3.98 -4.83
CA VAL A 110 10.41 -2.58 -4.49
C VAL A 110 9.09 -2.49 -3.71
N HIS A 111 8.07 -3.25 -4.15
CA HIS A 111 6.79 -3.35 -3.44
C HIS A 111 6.96 -3.81 -2.00
N ASN A 112 7.71 -4.89 -1.76
CA ASN A 112 7.90 -5.41 -0.41
C ASN A 112 8.67 -4.43 0.47
N ILE A 113 9.76 -3.84 -0.05
CA ILE A 113 10.52 -2.82 0.70
C ILE A 113 9.64 -1.63 1.06
N PHE A 114 8.78 -1.17 0.14
CA PHE A 114 7.84 -0.09 0.41
C PHE A 114 6.92 -0.42 1.58
N TRP A 115 6.26 -1.58 1.56
CA TRP A 115 5.32 -1.95 2.62
C TRP A 115 5.98 -2.30 3.94
N ASP A 116 7.15 -2.95 3.91
CA ASP A 116 7.96 -3.18 5.11
C ASP A 116 8.36 -1.86 5.77
N SER A 117 8.74 -0.85 4.96
CA SER A 117 9.07 0.49 5.44
C SER A 117 7.84 1.20 6.00
N CYS A 118 6.67 1.10 5.35
CA CYS A 118 5.42 1.61 5.89
C CYS A 118 5.05 0.95 7.23
N GLN A 119 5.31 -0.35 7.40
CA GLN A 119 5.03 -1.05 8.64
C GLN A 119 5.96 -0.61 9.78
N GLN A 120 7.25 -0.43 9.49
CA GLN A 120 8.23 0.09 10.45
C GLN A 120 7.87 1.51 10.93
N GLU A 121 7.31 2.31 10.04
CA GLU A 121 6.88 3.69 10.30
C GLU A 121 5.48 3.79 10.92
N GLY A 122 4.82 2.66 11.20
CA GLY A 122 3.48 2.60 11.78
C GLY A 122 2.36 3.10 10.86
N LEU A 123 2.61 3.14 9.54
CA LEU A 123 1.64 3.59 8.53
C LEU A 123 0.78 2.46 7.95
N SER A 124 1.28 1.23 8.02
CA SER A 124 0.52 0.04 7.66
C SER A 124 0.62 -1.01 8.76
N GLU A 125 -0.52 -1.54 9.17
CA GLU A 125 -0.61 -2.64 10.13
C GLU A 125 -0.68 -4.00 9.43
N ARG A 126 -0.67 -4.03 8.09
CA ARG A 126 -1.11 -5.19 7.31
C ARG A 126 -0.07 -5.64 6.29
N SER A 127 -0.14 -6.93 5.96
CA SER A 127 0.65 -7.50 4.89
C SER A 127 0.01 -7.19 3.54
N HIS A 128 0.71 -6.41 2.72
CA HIS A 128 0.33 -6.17 1.33
C HIS A 128 1.08 -7.13 0.40
N LYS A 129 0.39 -7.65 -0.61
CA LYS A 129 0.98 -8.59 -1.59
C LYS A 129 0.77 -8.06 -3.01
N LEU A 130 1.85 -8.04 -3.78
CA LEU A 130 1.78 -7.72 -5.20
C LEU A 130 1.22 -8.92 -5.98
N GLY A 131 0.15 -8.70 -6.74
CA GLY A 131 -0.41 -9.72 -7.62
C GLY A 131 0.51 -10.02 -8.81
N PHE A 132 0.48 -11.26 -9.30
CA PHE A 132 1.25 -11.71 -10.48
C PHE A 132 0.64 -11.28 -11.82
N HIS A 133 -0.40 -10.44 -11.81
CA HIS A 133 -1.13 -10.00 -12.99
C HIS A 133 -1.30 -8.48 -12.97
N PRO A 134 -1.21 -7.78 -14.12
CA PRO A 134 -1.35 -6.31 -14.18
C PRO A 134 -2.65 -5.76 -13.58
N LYS A 135 -3.73 -6.55 -13.58
CA LYS A 135 -5.03 -6.16 -12.97
C LYS A 135 -5.01 -6.15 -11.43
N HIS A 136 -3.95 -6.65 -10.80
CA HIS A 136 -3.88 -6.90 -9.37
C HIS A 136 -2.62 -6.25 -8.76
N ILE A 137 -2.33 -5.01 -9.17
CA ILE A 137 -1.23 -4.21 -8.60
C ILE A 137 -1.60 -3.74 -7.19
N GLY A 138 -2.89 -3.48 -6.94
CA GLY A 138 -3.44 -3.12 -5.64
C GLY A 138 -3.30 -1.63 -5.34
N VAL A 139 -3.13 -1.29 -4.06
CA VAL A 139 -3.13 0.11 -3.59
C VAL A 139 -2.05 0.97 -4.29
N LEU A 140 -0.91 0.40 -4.65
CA LEU A 140 0.19 1.13 -5.31
C LEU A 140 -0.03 1.35 -6.82
N ASP A 141 -1.16 0.93 -7.38
CA ASP A 141 -1.48 1.11 -8.79
C ASP A 141 -1.48 2.61 -9.16
N PRO A 142 -0.71 3.04 -10.18
CA PRO A 142 -0.63 4.44 -10.58
C PRO A 142 -1.98 5.07 -10.95
N VAL A 143 -3.01 4.28 -11.29
CA VAL A 143 -4.37 4.79 -11.55
C VAL A 143 -4.95 5.57 -10.36
N HIS A 144 -4.52 5.24 -9.14
CA HIS A 144 -4.99 5.90 -7.91
C HIS A 144 -4.25 7.20 -7.60
N TYR A 145 -3.16 7.51 -8.31
CA TYR A 145 -2.25 8.62 -8.00
C TYR A 145 -2.21 9.70 -9.08
N LYS A 146 -3.22 9.77 -9.96
CA LYS A 146 -3.29 10.73 -11.09
C LYS A 146 -2.89 12.16 -10.70
N GLU A 147 -3.38 12.64 -9.57
CA GLU A 147 -3.15 14.01 -9.09
C GLU A 147 -1.70 14.28 -8.65
N HIS A 148 -0.98 13.24 -8.23
CA HIS A 148 0.39 13.35 -7.72
C HIS A 148 1.42 12.78 -8.68
N TYR A 149 1.00 12.08 -9.74
CA TYR A 149 1.86 11.23 -10.54
C TYR A 149 3.02 12.00 -11.17
N GLU A 150 2.74 13.13 -11.82
CA GLU A 150 3.80 13.95 -12.45
C GLU A 150 4.83 14.43 -11.42
N GLN A 151 4.37 14.91 -10.27
CA GLN A 151 5.25 15.36 -9.19
C GLN A 151 6.11 14.18 -8.69
N LEU A 152 5.49 13.03 -8.44
CA LEU A 152 6.18 11.82 -8.01
C LEU A 152 7.28 11.41 -9.00
N GLN A 153 7.01 11.48 -10.31
CA GLN A 153 7.99 11.15 -11.34
C GLN A 153 9.12 12.19 -11.45
N LEU A 154 8.88 13.45 -11.08
CA LEU A 154 9.90 14.50 -10.97
C LEU A 154 10.75 14.39 -9.69
N GLY A 155 10.36 13.50 -8.76
CA GLY A 155 11.04 13.32 -7.49
C GLY A 155 10.78 14.47 -6.49
N GLN A 156 9.58 15.05 -6.56
CA GLN A 156 9.10 16.09 -5.64
C GLN A 156 7.62 15.90 -5.33
N LEU A 157 7.14 16.34 -4.18
CA LEU A 157 5.71 16.40 -3.85
C LEU A 157 5.46 17.67 -3.04
N GLY A 158 4.75 18.63 -3.63
CA GLY A 158 4.66 19.98 -3.06
C GLY A 158 6.06 20.57 -2.84
N GLU A 159 6.39 20.92 -1.60
CA GLU A 159 7.70 21.47 -1.21
C GLU A 159 8.74 20.38 -0.87
N VAL A 160 8.34 19.11 -0.82
CA VAL A 160 9.20 17.99 -0.41
C VAL A 160 9.94 17.45 -1.62
N VAL A 161 11.24 17.73 -1.71
CA VAL A 161 12.13 17.15 -2.74
C VAL A 161 12.78 15.86 -2.22
N PHE A 162 12.67 14.78 -2.99
CA PHE A 162 13.14 13.45 -2.63
C PHE A 162 13.95 12.72 -3.72
N ARG A 163 14.14 13.32 -4.90
CA ARG A 163 14.94 12.76 -6.01
C ARG A 163 16.37 12.33 -5.63
N ASP A 164 16.96 13.00 -4.64
CA ASP A 164 18.35 12.79 -4.20
C ASP A 164 18.47 11.75 -3.09
N VAL A 165 17.36 11.12 -2.69
CA VAL A 165 17.35 10.14 -1.61
C VAL A 165 17.96 8.82 -2.10
N GLU A 166 18.91 8.33 -1.32
CA GLU A 166 19.40 6.97 -1.43
C GLU A 166 18.53 6.04 -0.61
N VAL A 167 17.65 5.31 -1.30
CA VAL A 167 16.87 4.26 -0.66
C VAL A 167 17.79 3.07 -0.36
N ILE A 168 17.77 2.56 0.87
CA ILE A 168 18.50 1.34 1.24
C ILE A 168 18.11 0.21 0.28
N GLY A 169 19.09 -0.36 -0.42
CA GLY A 169 18.88 -1.36 -1.47
C GLY A 169 18.95 -0.83 -2.91
N LYS A 170 19.08 0.48 -3.15
CA LYS A 170 19.23 1.08 -4.49
C LYS A 170 20.38 0.48 -5.31
N GLY A 171 21.48 0.07 -4.65
CA GLY A 171 22.60 -0.64 -5.26
C GLY A 171 22.33 -2.11 -5.63
N LEU A 172 21.34 -2.75 -4.99
CA LEU A 172 20.83 -4.08 -5.35
C LEU A 172 19.71 -4.02 -6.39
N ILE A 173 19.10 -2.84 -6.56
CA ILE A 173 17.98 -2.55 -7.46
C ILE A 173 18.45 -1.98 -8.82
N SER A 174 19.71 -1.53 -8.91
CA SER A 174 20.32 -0.94 -10.12
C SER A 174 21.25 -1.88 -10.90
N LYS A 175 21.22 -3.19 -10.61
CA LYS A 175 21.93 -4.22 -11.40
C LYS A 175 20.95 -5.09 -12.17
#